data_AF-A0A2E2HES7-F1
#
_entry.id   AF-A0A2E2HES7-F1
#
_cell.length_a   1.000
_cell.length_b   1.000
_cell.length_c   1.000
_cell.angle_alpha   90.00
_cell.angle_beta   90.00
_cell.angle_gamma   90.00
#
_symmetry.space_group_name_H-M   'P 1'
#
loop_
_entity.id
_entity.type
_entity.pdbx_description
1 polymer ?
#
loop_
_entity_poly.entity_id
_entity_poly.type
_entity_poly.pdbx_seq_one_letter_code
_entity_poly.pdbx_strand_id
1 'polypeptide(L)' 'MICIESYEQTEKRIDAMLREMVIEEGLAAMDSGRDPKAYTLKEISEFIGVPIVAVHRVEKEALKKLKKIMLQLKINE' A
#
# COMPACT_ATOMS: atom_id res chain seq x y z
N MET A 1 2.77 14.38 26.90
CA MET A 1 2.46 12.94 26.82
C MET A 1 2.73 12.52 25.40
N ILE A 2 3.80 11.75 25.16
CA ILE A 2 4.12 11.25 23.81
C ILE A 2 3.27 10.00 23.63
N CYS A 3 2.12 10.13 22.97
CA CYS A 3 1.29 8.98 22.63
C CYS A 3 1.99 8.21 21.52
N ILE A 4 2.87 7.28 21.90
CA ILE A 4 3.49 6.35 20.96
C ILE A 4 2.42 5.35 20.55
N GLU A 5 2.08 5.33 19.26
CA GLU A 5 1.16 4.34 18.70
C GLU A 5 1.68 2.93 19.01
N SER A 6 0.78 2.00 19.38
CA SER A 6 1.15 0.58 19.42
C SER A 6 1.45 0.08 18.01
N TYR A 7 2.13 -1.06 17.91
CA TYR A 7 2.40 -1.70 16.61
C TYR A 7 1.11 -1.96 15.82
N GLU A 8 0.08 -2.50 16.48
CA GLU A 8 -1.22 -2.79 15.85
C GLU A 8 -1.95 -1.51 15.42
N GLN A 9 -1.88 -0.44 16.21
CA GLN A 9 -2.46 0.86 15.84
C GLN A 9 -1.76 1.44 14.61
N THR A 10 -0.44 1.33 14.56
CA THR A 10 0.39 1.77 13.42
C THR A 10 0.00 1.01 12.15
N GLU A 11 -0.14 -0.32 12.22
CA GLU A 11 -0.56 -1.13 11.07
C GLU A 11 -1.96 -0.72 10.58
N LYS A 12 -2.93 -0.60 11.48
CA LYS A 12 -4.29 -0.18 11.13
C LYS A 12 -4.32 1.20 10.47
N ARG A 13 -3.53 2.15 10.98
CA ARG A 13 -3.41 3.49 10.39
C ARG A 13 -2.82 3.42 8.99
N ILE A 14 -1.71 2.71 8.82
CA ILE A 14 -1.06 2.56 7.50
C ILE A 14 -2.01 1.94 6.48
N ASP A 15 -2.72 0.86 6.84
CA ASP A 15 -3.68 0.20 5.96
C ASP A 15 -4.84 1.13 5.56
N ALA A 16 -5.34 1.93 6.51
CA ALA A 16 -6.39 2.92 6.23
C ALA A 16 -5.89 4.00 5.25
N MET A 17 -4.70 4.56 5.50
CA MET A 17 -4.12 5.61 4.65
C MET A 17 -3.81 5.10 3.23
N LEU A 18 -3.25 3.89 3.10
CA LEU A 18 -3.02 3.28 1.77
C LEU A 18 -4.33 3.08 1.00
N ARG A 19 -5.39 2.66 1.68
CA ARG A 19 -6.70 2.48 1.07
C ARG A 19 -7.30 3.81 0.62
N GLU A 20 -7.20 4.83 1.46
CA GLU A 20 -7.69 6.18 1.16
C GLU A 20 -6.99 6.76 -0.06
N MET A 21 -5.65 6.69 -0.11
CA MET A 21 -4.86 7.12 -1.28
C MET A 21 -5.32 6.48 -2.60
N VAL A 22 -5.59 5.16 -2.59
CA VAL A 22 -6.05 4.45 -3.79
C VAL A 22 -7.48 4.83 -4.17
N ILE A 23 -8.37 5.01 -3.18
CA ILE A 23 -9.76 5.39 -3.43
C ILE A 23 -9.85 6.81 -3.98
N GLU A 24 -9.15 7.77 -3.36
CA GLU A 24 -9.14 9.17 -3.80
C GLU A 24 -8.64 9.29 -5.23
N GLU A 25 -7.54 8.62 -5.56
CA GLU A 25 -6.98 8.62 -6.92
C GLU A 25 -7.90 7.94 -7.92
N GLY A 26 -8.52 6.83 -7.53
CA GLY A 26 -9.47 6.10 -8.37
C GLY A 26 -10.70 6.94 -8.71
N LEU A 27 -11.26 7.65 -7.72
CA LEU A 27 -12.39 8.56 -7.92
C LEU A 27 -11.99 9.74 -8.82
N ALA A 28 -10.85 10.38 -8.54
CA ALA A 28 -10.36 11.50 -9.33
C ALA A 28 -10.06 11.09 -10.79
N ALA A 29 -9.51 9.90 -11.00
CA ALA A 29 -9.24 9.36 -12.33
C ALA A 29 -10.53 9.06 -13.10
N MET A 30 -11.52 8.47 -12.42
CA MET A 30 -12.84 8.20 -12.99
C MET A 30 -13.56 9.47 -13.44
N ASP A 31 -13.58 10.50 -12.58
CA ASP A 31 -14.24 11.78 -12.88
C ASP A 31 -13.59 12.54 -14.04
N SER A 32 -12.27 12.36 -14.24
CA SER A 32 -11.51 13.01 -15.30
C SER A 32 -11.29 12.15 -16.55
N GLY A 33 -11.85 10.94 -16.59
CA GLY A 33 -11.75 10.03 -17.73
C GLY A 33 -10.31 9.60 -18.07
N ARG A 34 -9.43 9.56 -17.07
CA ARG A 34 -8.02 9.15 -17.19
C ARG A 34 -7.77 7.86 -16.43
N ASP A 35 -6.63 7.24 -16.68
CA ASP A 35 -6.16 6.14 -15.86
C ASP A 35 -5.68 6.63 -14.47
N PRO A 36 -5.83 5.81 -13.41
CA PRO A 36 -5.24 6.11 -12.11
C PRO A 36 -3.73 6.27 -12.19
N LYS A 37 -3.19 7.29 -11.51
CA LYS A 37 -1.76 7.53 -11.43
C LYS A 37 -1.08 6.41 -10.63
N ALA A 38 0.08 5.95 -11.10
CA ALA A 38 0.98 5.13 -10.29
C ALA A 38 1.79 5.99 -9.31
N TYR A 39 1.82 5.58 -8.04
CA TYR A 39 2.62 6.24 -7.01
C TYR A 39 3.98 5.57 -6.85
N THR A 40 5.01 6.39 -6.66
CA THR A 40 6.34 5.92 -6.27
C THR A 40 6.37 5.54 -4.79
N LEU A 41 7.31 4.67 -4.39
CA LEU A 41 7.51 4.32 -2.97
C LEU A 41 7.78 5.55 -2.10
N LYS A 42 8.40 6.58 -2.67
CA LYS A 42 8.65 7.85 -1.98
C LYS A 42 7.34 8.58 -1.69
N GLU A 43 6.50 8.79 -2.69
CA GLU A 43 5.18 9.44 -2.53
C GLU A 43 4.30 8.67 -1.53
N ILE A 44 4.32 7.33 -1.59
CA ILE A 44 3.60 6.49 -0.63
C ILE A 44 4.15 6.72 0.78
N SER A 45 5.47 6.72 0.95
CA SER A 45 6.12 6.90 2.26
C SER A 45 5.82 8.26 2.89
N GLU A 46 5.80 9.32 2.06
CA GLU A 46 5.50 10.68 2.47
C GLU A 46 4.04 10.81 2.91
N PHE A 47 3.12 10.16 2.20
CA PHE A 47 1.70 10.19 2.53
C PHE A 47 1.39 9.46 3.84
N ILE A 48 1.83 8.21 4.00
CA ILE A 48 1.50 7.39 5.18
C ILE A 48 2.36 7.72 6.42
N GLY A 49 3.37 8.57 6.25
CA GLY A 49 4.23 9.02 7.34
C GLY A 49 5.15 7.94 7.89
N VAL A 50 5.70 7.08 7.03
CA VAL A 50 6.67 6.04 7.44
C VAL A 50 7.96 6.11 6.61
N PRO A 51 9.11 5.67 7.14
CA PRO A 51 10.35 5.66 6.38
C PRO A 51 10.24 4.82 5.10
N ILE A 52 10.82 5.30 4.01
CA ILE A 52 10.83 4.61 2.70
C ILE A 52 11.33 3.15 2.78
N VAL A 53 12.28 2.86 3.68
CA VAL A 53 12.81 1.51 3.92
C VAL A 53 11.73 0.57 4.43
N ALA A 54 10.80 1.06 5.27
CA ALA A 54 9.68 0.27 5.76
C ALA A 54 8.70 -0.07 4.62
N VAL A 55 8.39 0.91 3.76
CA VAL A 55 7.54 0.72 2.58
C VAL A 55 8.14 -0.33 1.65
N HIS A 56 9.44 -0.19 1.35
CA HIS A 56 10.14 -1.14 0.48
C HIS A 56 10.14 -2.57 1.04
N ARG A 57 10.28 -2.72 2.36
CA ARG A 57 10.17 -4.03 3.02
C ARG A 57 8.77 -4.63 2.84
N VAL A 58 7.73 -3.84 3.06
CA VAL A 58 6.33 -4.28 2.92
C VAL A 58 6.04 -4.70 1.48
N GLU A 59 6.45 -3.90 0.50
CA GLU A 59 6.31 -4.23 -0.92
C GLU A 59 6.97 -5.56 -1.27
N LYS A 60 8.21 -5.77 -0.82
CA LYS A 60 8.95 -7.01 -1.07
C LYS A 60 8.23 -8.24 -0.50
N GLU A 61 7.66 -8.12 0.71
CA GLU A 61 6.88 -9.20 1.32
C GLU A 61 5.55 -9.43 0.61
N ALA A 62 4.87 -8.36 0.18
CA ALA A 62 3.66 -8.45 -0.63
C ALA A 62 3.92 -9.17 -1.96
N LEU A 63 5.01 -8.82 -2.66
CA LEU A 63 5.43 -9.46 -3.91
C LEU A 63 5.77 -10.95 -3.70
N LYS A 64 6.41 -11.31 -2.60
CA LYS A 64 6.66 -12.73 -2.27
C LYS A 64 5.36 -13.50 -2.05
N LYS A 65 4.41 -12.93 -1.30
CA LYS A 65 3.08 -13.53 -1.08
C LYS A 65 2.34 -13.72 -2.39
N LEU A 66 2.33 -12.69 -3.25
CA LEU A 66 1.70 -12.75 -4.56
C LEU A 66 2.31 -13.83 -5.44
N LYS A 67 3.64 -13.91 -5.52
CA LYS A 67 4.33 -14.97 -6.27
C LYS A 67 3.94 -16.37 -5.80
N LYS A 68 3.83 -16.57 -4.48
CA LYS A 68 3.40 -17.86 -3.91
C LYS A 68 1.97 -18.20 -4.33
N ILE A 69 1.05 -17.24 -4.27
CA ILE A 69 -0.35 -17.42 -4.69
C ILE A 69 -0.42 -17.76 -6.19
N MET A 70 0.31 -17.01 -7.04
CA MET A 70 0.35 -17.27 -8.47
C MET A 70 0.88 -18.66 -8.81
N LEU A 71 1.93 -19.13 -8.10
CA LEU A 71 2.45 -20.49 -8.29
C LEU A 71 1.43 -21.55 -7.89
N GLN A 72 0.71 -21.36 -6.78
CA GLN A 72 -0.34 -22.28 -6.35
C GLN A 72 -1.49 -22.35 -7.35
N LEU A 73 -1.90 -21.21 -7.92
CA LEU A 73 -2.95 -21.18 -8.95
C LEU A 73 -2.53 -21.93 -10.22
N LYS A 74 -1.26 -21.79 -10.63
CA LYS A 74 -0.70 -22.46 -11.82
C LYS A 74 -0.51 -23.98 -11.69
N ILE A 75 -0.49 -24.49 -10.45
CA ILE A 75 -0.41 -25.93 -10.14
C ILE A 75 -1.81 -26.57 -10.12
N ASN A 76 -2.86 -25.76 -9.97
CA ASN A 76 -4.25 -26.20 -9.90
C ASN A 76 -5.01 -26.07 -11.25
N GLU A 77 -4.33 -25.64 -12.32
CA GLU A 77 -4.76 -25.75 -13.72
C GLU A 77 -4.22 -27.03 -14.35
#